data_AF-A0A8C8ZJT9-F1
#
_entry.id   AF-A0A8C8ZJT9-F1
#
_cell.length_a   1.000
_cell.length_b   1.000
_cell.length_c   1.000
_cell.angle_alpha   90.00
_cell.angle_beta   90.00
_cell.angle_gamma   90.00
#
_symmetry.space_group_name_H-M   'P 1'
#
loop_
_entity.id
_entity.type
_entity.pdbx_description
1 polymer ?
#
loop_
_entity_poly.entity_id
_entity_poly.type
_entity_poly.pdbx_seq_one_letter_code
_entity_poly.pdbx_strand_id
1 'polypeptide(L)'
;MPLYEGLGSGREKTGVLIDLGEAFTKCGFAGETGWRCIVSSVIKTAGMPKSIKVVQYSINTEELYSHLKEFIHILYFRHLLNITWKKLILRY
;
A
#
# COMPACT_ATOMS: atom_id res chain seq x y z
N MET A 1 -19.61 19.53 3.62
CA MET A 1 -19.03 20.69 2.89
C MET A 1 -18.49 20.18 1.54
N PRO A 2 -18.41 21.02 0.50
CA PRO A 2 -19.09 20.88 -0.80
C PRO A 2 -18.43 19.91 -1.80
N LEU A 3 -19.26 19.43 -2.73
CA LEU A 3 -19.02 18.39 -3.74
C LEU A 3 -18.11 18.80 -4.93
N TYR A 4 -17.35 19.90 -4.84
CA TYR A 4 -16.58 20.42 -5.99
C TYR A 4 -15.38 21.32 -5.63
N GLU A 5 -14.63 21.03 -4.56
CA GLU A 5 -13.31 21.64 -4.35
C GLU A 5 -12.27 20.95 -5.26
N GLY A 6 -12.19 21.43 -6.50
CA GLY A 6 -11.05 21.45 -7.43
C GLY A 6 -10.18 20.18 -7.49
N LEU A 7 -10.14 19.40 -8.57
CA LEU A 7 -9.65 19.81 -9.90
C LEU A 7 -8.51 20.85 -9.88
N GLY A 8 -7.69 20.84 -8.82
CA GLY A 8 -6.39 21.49 -8.77
C GLY A 8 -5.43 20.77 -9.69
N SER A 9 -5.33 21.27 -10.91
CA SER A 9 -4.24 21.02 -11.85
C SER A 9 -2.93 21.51 -11.22
N GLY A 10 -2.34 20.68 -10.37
CA GLY A 10 -1.07 20.92 -9.68
C GLY A 10 -0.72 19.65 -8.94
N ARG A 11 0.36 18.98 -9.36
CA ARG A 11 0.90 17.77 -8.73
C ARG A 11 1.49 18.16 -7.37
N GLU A 12 0.65 18.56 -6.44
CA GLU A 12 1.03 18.63 -5.04
C GLU A 12 1.41 17.21 -4.64
N LYS A 13 2.61 17.04 -4.07
CA LYS A 13 3.10 15.72 -3.66
C LYS A 13 2.24 15.24 -2.50
N THR A 14 1.09 14.63 -2.79
CA THR A 14 0.22 14.06 -1.76
C THR A 14 0.99 12.97 -1.05
N GLY A 15 1.22 13.15 0.25
CA GLY A 15 1.91 12.17 1.07
C GLY A 15 1.11 10.88 1.16
N VAL A 16 1.81 9.73 1.20
CA VAL A 16 1.20 8.44 1.51
C VAL A 16 1.33 8.22 3.01
N LEU A 17 0.22 7.87 3.66
CA LEU A 17 0.16 7.46 5.05
C LEU A 17 0.15 5.93 5.10
N ILE A 18 1.08 5.33 5.84
CA ILE A 18 1.15 3.88 6.08
C ILE A 18 1.26 3.66 7.59
N ASP A 19 0.28 2.96 8.15
CA ASP A 19 0.24 2.53 9.55
C ASP A 19 0.51 1.02 9.60
N LEU A 20 1.75 0.63 9.94
CA LEU A 20 2.19 -0.77 9.99
C LEU A 20 1.87 -1.38 11.37
N GLY A 21 0.90 -2.29 11.41
CA GLY A 21 0.60 -3.10 12.60
C GLY A 21 0.95 -4.58 12.41
N GLU A 22 1.02 -5.34 13.51
CA GLU A 22 1.34 -6.78 13.46
C GLU A 22 0.26 -7.60 12.73
N ALA A 23 -1.02 -7.30 12.96
CA ALA A 23 -2.14 -8.02 12.35
C ALA A 23 -2.58 -7.38 11.01
N PHE A 24 -2.68 -6.06 11.00
CA PHE A 24 -3.18 -5.28 9.87
C PHE A 24 -2.33 -4.04 9.63
N THR A 25 -2.20 -3.68 8.36
CA THR A 25 -1.60 -2.44 7.88
C THR A 25 -2.69 -1.60 7.22
N LYS A 26 -2.72 -0.31 7.56
CA LYS A 26 -3.65 0.65 6.95
C LYS A 26 -2.89 1.58 6.03
N CYS A 27 -3.48 1.93 4.89
CA CYS A 27 -2.86 2.82 3.91
C CYS A 27 -3.85 3.84 3.34
N GLY A 28 -3.37 5.04 3.03
CA GLY A 28 -4.18 6.11 2.43
C GLY A 28 -3.34 7.28 1.97
N PHE A 29 -3.99 8.29 1.37
CA PHE A 29 -3.35 9.55 1.02
C PHE A 29 -3.63 10.60 2.10
N ALA A 30 -2.63 11.43 2.41
CA ALA A 30 -2.80 12.56 3.29
C ALA A 30 -3.85 13.53 2.73
N GLY A 31 -4.77 13.98 3.58
CA GLY A 31 -5.87 14.86 3.20
C GLY A 31 -7.15 14.14 2.73
N GLU A 32 -7.12 12.81 2.56
CA GLU A 32 -8.34 12.05 2.29
C GLU A 32 -9.11 11.73 3.58
N THR A 33 -10.44 11.68 3.47
CA THR A 33 -11.30 11.25 4.58
C THR A 33 -11.29 9.72 4.66
N GLY A 34 -10.40 9.17 5.49
CA GLY A 34 -10.32 7.74 5.80
C GLY A 34 -9.21 6.98 5.05
N TRP A 35 -9.10 5.69 5.35
CA TRP A 35 -8.08 4.81 4.76
C TRP A 35 -8.54 4.28 3.40
N ARG A 36 -7.67 4.30 2.39
CA ARG A 36 -7.90 3.65 1.08
C ARG A 36 -7.88 2.13 1.20
N CYS A 37 -7.08 1.60 2.12
CA CYS A 37 -6.94 0.17 2.32
C CYS A 37 -6.68 -0.20 3.78
N ILE A 38 -7.19 -1.37 4.17
CA ILE A 38 -6.79 -2.10 5.38
C ILE A 38 -6.46 -3.52 4.93
N VAL A 39 -5.19 -3.90 4.99
CA VAL A 39 -4.70 -5.20 4.54
C VAL A 39 -4.09 -5.97 5.69
N SER A 40 -4.15 -7.30 5.64
CA SER A 40 -3.43 -8.12 6.62
C SER A 40 -1.93 -7.95 6.42
N SER A 41 -1.18 -7.81 7.53
CA SER A 41 0.28 -7.62 7.53
C SER A 41 1.03 -8.93 7.26
N VAL A 42 0.64 -9.62 6.19
CA VAL A 42 1.22 -10.89 5.76
C VAL A 42 1.57 -10.86 4.28
N ILE A 43 2.68 -11.50 3.93
CA ILE A 43 3.12 -11.73 2.56
C ILE A 43 2.83 -13.17 2.18
N LYS A 44 2.34 -13.37 0.95
CA LYS A 44 2.17 -14.67 0.34
C LYS A 44 3.06 -14.74 -0.89
N THR A 45 4.25 -15.29 -0.74
CA THR A 45 5.20 -15.46 -1.83
C THR A 45 4.88 -16.75 -2.59
N ALA A 46 4.92 -16.70 -3.92
CA ALA A 46 4.72 -17.87 -4.75
C ALA A 46 5.81 -18.92 -4.46
N GLY A 47 5.41 -20.13 -4.06
CA GLY A 47 6.33 -21.21 -3.69
C GLY A 47 6.48 -21.45 -2.19
N MET A 48 5.95 -20.58 -1.32
CA MET A 48 5.89 -20.84 0.12
C MET A 48 4.46 -21.19 0.56
N PRO A 49 4.25 -22.34 1.23
CA PRO A 49 2.91 -22.74 1.67
C PRO A 49 2.40 -21.93 2.88
N LYS A 50 3.31 -21.28 3.62
CA LYS A 50 2.97 -20.47 4.81
C LYS A 50 3.10 -18.99 4.51
N SER A 51 2.11 -18.22 4.95
CA SER A 51 2.16 -16.76 4.93
C SER A 51 3.14 -16.25 5.98
N ILE A 52 3.96 -15.27 5.61
CA ILE A 52 4.96 -14.68 6.49
C ILE A 52 4.44 -13.34 7.02
N LYS A 53 4.51 -13.12 8.34
CA LYS A 53 4.17 -11.81 8.94
C LYS A 53 5.23 -10.78 8.56
N VAL A 54 4.83 -9.57 8.22
CA VAL A 54 5.77 -8.49 7.81
C VAL A 54 6.44 -7.86 9.03
N VAL A 55 5.68 -7.65 10.09
CA VAL A 55 6.19 -7.11 11.35
C VAL A 55 6.64 -8.29 12.21
N GLN A 56 7.93 -8.54 12.24
CA GLN A 56 8.56 -9.56 13.10
C GLN A 56 9.72 -8.95 13.87
N TYR A 57 9.75 -9.26 15.17
CA TYR A 57 10.85 -8.89 16.06
C TYR A 57 11.79 -10.11 16.14
N SER A 58 13.11 -9.91 16.01
CA SER A 58 14.15 -10.97 16.02
C SER A 58 14.39 -11.74 14.70
N ILE A 59 14.39 -11.04 13.57
CA ILE A 59 14.78 -11.59 12.24
C ILE A 59 16.06 -10.92 11.72
N ASN A 60 16.75 -11.58 10.78
CA ASN A 60 17.89 -10.99 10.06
C ASN A 60 17.46 -9.73 9.29
N THR A 61 18.33 -8.72 9.24
CA THR A 61 18.04 -7.40 8.64
C THR A 61 17.83 -7.49 7.13
N GLU A 62 18.59 -8.33 6.43
CA GLU A 62 18.46 -8.54 4.98
C GLU A 62 17.11 -9.18 4.62
N GLU A 63 16.69 -10.16 5.42
CA GLU A 63 15.43 -10.85 5.23
C GLU A 63 14.25 -9.94 5.53
N LEU A 64 14.33 -9.15 6.62
CA LEU A 64 13.35 -8.11 6.93
C LEU A 64 13.20 -7.10 5.79
N TYR A 65 14.32 -6.65 5.22
CA TYR A 65 14.31 -5.72 4.10
C TYR A 65 13.62 -6.32 2.86
N SER A 66 13.91 -7.59 2.56
CA SER A 66 13.26 -8.31 1.45
C SER A 66 11.75 -8.38 1.65
N HIS A 67 11.29 -8.77 2.83
CA HIS A 67 9.87 -8.83 3.18
C HIS A 67 9.21 -7.44 3.09
N LEU A 68 9.80 -6.41 3.70
CA LEU A 68 9.23 -5.05 3.62
C LEU A 68 9.12 -4.56 2.18
N LYS A 69 10.16 -4.77 1.36
CA LYS A 69 10.18 -4.38 -0.04
C LYS A 69 9.03 -5.04 -0.82
N GLU A 70 8.85 -6.35 -0.66
CA GLU A 70 7.78 -7.09 -1.31
C GLU A 70 6.40 -6.58 -0.86
N PHE A 71 6.21 -6.37 0.43
CA PHE A 71 4.96 -5.86 0.98
C PHE A 71 4.62 -4.45 0.48
N ILE A 72 5.60 -3.54 0.44
CA ILE A 72 5.42 -2.17 -0.06
C ILE A 72 5.11 -2.19 -1.56
N HIS A 73 5.76 -3.06 -2.35
CA HIS A 73 5.41 -3.24 -3.76
C HIS A 73 3.94 -3.64 -3.93
N ILE A 74 3.46 -4.62 -3.17
CA ILE A 74 2.06 -5.06 -3.20
C ILE A 74 1.13 -3.90 -2.81
N LEU A 75 1.40 -3.22 -1.70
CA LEU A 75 0.62 -2.07 -1.23
C LEU A 75 0.52 -0.98 -2.30
N TYR A 76 1.65 -0.62 -2.90
CA TYR A 76 1.71 0.45 -3.88
C TYR A 76 0.91 0.11 -5.15
N PHE A 77 1.24 -0.99 -5.83
CA PHE A 77 0.59 -1.34 -7.09
C PHE A 77 -0.88 -1.69 -6.93
N ARG A 78 -1.24 -2.38 -5.84
CA ARG A 78 -2.62 -2.82 -5.63
C ARG A 78 -3.50 -1.69 -5.10
N HIS A 79 -3.04 -0.90 -4.13
CA HIS A 79 -3.91 0.01 -3.38
C HIS A 79 -3.63 1.50 -3.63
N LEU A 80 -2.40 1.91 -3.92
CA LEU A 80 -2.02 3.32 -4.04
C LEU A 80 -1.88 3.81 -5.49
N LEU A 81 -1.70 2.92 -6.46
CA LEU A 81 -1.67 3.29 -7.87
C LEU A 81 -3.06 3.76 -8.31
N ASN A 82 -3.24 5.09 -8.39
CA ASN A 82 -4.48 5.76 -8.77
C ASN A 82 -4.85 5.48 -10.25
N ILE A 83 -6.14 5.27 -10.49
CA ILE A 83 -6.73 4.80 -11.74
C ILE A 83 -6.79 5.95 -12.76
N THR A 84 -5.69 6.14 -13.48
CA THR A 84 -5.75 6.51 -14.91
C THR A 84 -5.11 5.40 -15.75
N TRP A 85 -4.04 4.78 -15.22
CA TRP A 85 -3.30 3.70 -15.89
C TRP A 85 -3.90 2.31 -15.71
N LYS A 86 -4.58 2.01 -14.59
CA LYS A 86 -5.27 0.72 -14.39
C LYS A 86 -6.35 0.43 -15.43
N LYS A 87 -7.04 1.47 -15.93
CA LYS A 87 -7.99 1.35 -17.05
C LYS A 87 -7.30 1.19 -18.41
N LEU A 88 -6.06 1.65 -18.55
CA LEU A 88 -5.28 1.55 -19.79
C LEU A 88 -4.61 0.17 -19.92
N ILE A 89 -4.11 -0.39 -18.82
CA ILE A 89 -3.46 -1.71 -18.78
C ILE A 89 -4.49 -2.86 -18.89
N LEU A 90 -5.72 -2.68 -18.39
CA LEU A 90 -6.80 -3.67 -18.52
C LEU A 90 -7.65 -3.48 -19.79
N ARG A 91 -7.22 -2.61 -20.72
CA ARG A 91 -7.86 -2.40 -22.04
C ARG A 91 -7.01 -2.91 -23.21
N TYR A 92 -5.88 -3.56 -22.94
CA TYR A 92 -5.04 -4.24 -23.93
C TYR A 92 -4.69 -5.63 -23.44
#